data_AF-F6GD17-F1
#
_entry.id   AF-F6GD17-F1
#
_cell.length_a   1.000
_cell.length_b   1.000
_cell.length_c   1.000
_cell.angle_alpha   90.00
_cell.angle_beta   90.00
_cell.angle_gamma   90.00
#
_symmetry.space_group_name_H-M   'P 1'
#
loop_
_entity.id
_entity.type
_entity.pdbx_description
1 polymer ?
#
loop_
_entity_poly.entity_id
_entity_poly.type
_entity_poly.pdbx_seq_one_letter_code
_entity_poly.pdbx_strand_id
1 'polypeptide(L)'
;MDINIITLVIIGANVIASLKGFNDFEFFEKYKFSIGAIIRGEKIRMLSSGFLHVNLQHLIFNMFSLYFFAPVVVGMLGDINFVIIYLGSLLLGNVLSYYFHKNEYHYTAVGASGAVMGIIYSAILLQPGMSLYLFFIPIPIPAYVFGVGYLLYSIYGMKARNDNIGHDAHFGGAIGGYVLTLILASWLFKTSILMIVLLAVPIILLFILKRLGKI
;
A
#
# COMPACT_ATOMS: atom_id res chain seq x y z
N MET A 1 4.47 -3.66 -25.20
CA MET A 1 4.68 -2.86 -23.98
C MET A 1 5.79 -3.57 -23.24
N ASP A 2 7.01 -3.04 -23.32
CA ASP A 2 8.15 -3.69 -22.68
C ASP A 2 8.05 -3.46 -21.17
N ILE A 3 8.05 -4.55 -20.42
CA ILE A 3 7.86 -4.51 -18.98
C ILE A 3 9.15 -3.97 -18.36
N ASN A 4 9.03 -2.92 -17.55
CA ASN A 4 10.17 -2.33 -16.87
C ASN A 4 10.90 -3.35 -15.99
N ILE A 5 12.22 -3.42 -16.13
CA ILE A 5 13.06 -4.41 -15.44
C ILE A 5 13.00 -4.27 -13.92
N ILE A 6 12.91 -3.05 -13.39
CA ILE A 6 12.84 -2.80 -11.94
C ILE A 6 11.52 -3.31 -11.37
N THR A 7 10.41 -3.12 -12.09
CA THR A 7 9.12 -3.72 -11.73
C THR A 7 9.23 -5.25 -11.65
N LEU A 8 9.87 -5.89 -12.64
CA LEU A 8 10.08 -7.34 -12.63
C LEU A 8 10.96 -7.81 -11.47
N VAL A 9 12.00 -7.04 -11.11
CA VAL A 9 12.85 -7.35 -9.95
C VAL A 9 12.06 -7.29 -8.65
N ILE A 10 11.22 -6.27 -8.45
CA ILE A 10 10.37 -6.16 -7.26
C ILE A 10 9.34 -7.30 -7.21
N ILE A 11 8.71 -7.64 -8.34
CA ILE A 11 7.79 -8.78 -8.43
C ILE A 11 8.53 -10.07 -8.09
N GLY A 12 9.71 -10.30 -8.69
CA GLY A 12 10.54 -11.47 -8.43
C GLY A 12 10.92 -11.60 -6.96
N ALA A 13 11.32 -10.50 -6.31
CA ALA A 13 11.65 -10.49 -4.89
C ALA A 13 10.46 -10.91 -4.00
N ASN A 14 9.27 -10.38 -4.29
CA ASN A 14 8.03 -10.76 -3.60
C ASN A 14 7.70 -12.25 -3.81
N VAL A 15 7.79 -12.73 -5.04
CA VAL A 15 7.52 -14.13 -5.38
C VAL A 15 8.50 -15.05 -4.66
N ILE A 16 9.81 -14.79 -4.74
CA ILE A 16 10.84 -15.63 -4.10
C ILE A 16 10.65 -15.67 -2.59
N ALA A 17 10.48 -14.50 -1.94
CA ALA A 17 10.29 -14.44 -0.49
C ALA A 17 9.00 -15.15 -0.05
N SER A 18 7.90 -14.98 -0.80
CA SER A 18 6.62 -15.62 -0.49
C SER A 18 6.66 -17.13 -0.73
N LEU A 19 7.25 -17.60 -1.82
CA LEU A 19 7.43 -19.04 -2.07
C LEU A 19 8.28 -19.69 -0.99
N LYS A 20 9.32 -19.01 -0.50
CA LYS A 20 10.07 -19.49 0.65
C LYS A 20 9.17 -19.53 1.90
N GLY A 21 8.44 -18.46 2.19
CA GLY A 21 7.53 -18.40 3.34
C GLY A 21 6.42 -19.45 3.32
N PHE A 22 5.92 -19.85 2.15
CA PHE A 22 4.91 -20.92 2.04
C PHE A 22 5.47 -22.30 2.39
N ASN A 23 6.75 -22.54 2.17
CA ASN A 23 7.40 -23.83 2.38
C ASN A 23 8.22 -23.91 3.69
N ASP A 24 8.44 -22.78 4.36
CA ASP A 24 9.28 -22.66 5.55
C ASP A 24 8.58 -21.78 6.59
N PHE A 25 7.93 -22.45 7.56
CA PHE A 25 7.19 -21.79 8.63
C PHE A 25 8.09 -20.91 9.51
N GLU A 26 9.31 -21.35 9.81
CA GLU A 26 10.25 -20.56 10.62
C GLU A 26 10.66 -19.27 9.89
N PHE A 27 10.91 -19.36 8.58
CA PHE A 27 11.19 -18.19 7.76
C PHE A 27 10.00 -17.22 7.74
N PHE A 28 8.78 -17.73 7.55
CA PHE A 28 7.57 -16.90 7.58
C PHE A 28 7.39 -16.19 8.93
N GLU A 29 7.49 -16.93 10.03
CA GLU A 29 7.36 -16.39 11.39
C GLU A 29 8.49 -15.42 11.75
N LYS A 30 9.70 -15.60 11.20
CA LYS A 30 10.85 -14.71 11.41
C LYS A 30 10.73 -13.36 10.70
N TYR A 31 10.08 -13.31 9.55
CA TYR A 31 10.06 -12.10 8.71
C TYR A 31 8.69 -11.43 8.60
N LYS A 32 7.61 -12.03 9.11
CA LYS A 32 6.29 -11.39 9.18
C LYS A 32 6.28 -10.18 10.12
N PHE A 33 5.35 -9.26 9.88
CA PHE A 33 5.10 -8.15 10.78
C PHE A 33 4.54 -8.72 12.08
N SER A 34 5.10 -8.33 13.21
CA SER A 34 4.64 -8.75 14.53
C SER A 34 4.94 -7.64 15.52
N ILE A 35 3.90 -7.12 16.18
CA ILE A 35 4.04 -6.04 17.16
C ILE A 35 4.99 -6.46 18.29
N GLY A 36 4.78 -7.65 18.88
CA GLY A 36 5.63 -8.13 19.95
C GLY A 36 7.10 -8.24 19.56
N ALA A 37 7.42 -8.72 18.36
CA ALA A 37 8.80 -8.82 17.87
C ALA A 37 9.42 -7.45 17.57
N ILE A 38 8.67 -6.53 16.97
CA ILE A 38 9.14 -5.18 16.65
C ILE A 38 9.45 -4.41 17.95
N ILE A 39 8.60 -4.53 18.98
CA ILE A 39 8.83 -3.91 20.30
C ILE A 39 10.11 -4.44 20.95
N ARG A 40 10.43 -5.74 20.76
CA ARG A 40 11.68 -6.36 21.25
C ARG A 40 12.92 -6.00 20.41
N GLY A 41 12.78 -5.19 19.36
CA GLY A 41 13.90 -4.68 18.57
C GLY A 41 14.05 -5.30 17.18
N GLU A 42 13.20 -6.25 16.77
CA GLU A 42 13.24 -6.89 15.45
C GLU A 42 12.67 -5.99 14.34
N LYS A 43 13.19 -4.76 14.23
CA LYS A 43 12.66 -3.69 13.34
C LYS A 43 12.71 -4.05 11.85
N ILE A 44 13.55 -5.02 11.45
CA ILE A 44 13.61 -5.50 10.06
C ILE A 44 12.24 -5.99 9.54
N ARG A 45 11.37 -6.46 10.45
CA ARG A 45 10.00 -6.89 10.15
C ARG A 45 9.11 -5.78 9.59
N MET A 46 9.47 -4.51 9.80
CA MET A 46 8.81 -3.36 9.16
C MET A 46 9.04 -3.32 7.65
N LEU A 47 10.11 -3.95 7.15
CA LEU A 47 10.42 -4.02 5.73
C LEU A 47 10.15 -5.43 5.16
N SER A 48 10.65 -6.47 5.83
CA SER A 48 10.61 -7.84 5.30
C SER A 48 9.19 -8.38 5.15
N SER A 49 8.26 -7.96 6.01
CA SER A 49 6.86 -8.40 5.97
C SER A 49 6.14 -7.99 4.69
N GLY A 50 6.59 -6.92 4.05
CA GLY A 50 6.02 -6.45 2.78
C GLY A 50 6.33 -7.38 1.60
N PHE A 51 7.25 -8.34 1.75
CA PHE A 51 7.59 -9.31 0.70
C PHE A 51 6.99 -10.72 0.94
N LEU A 52 6.35 -10.92 2.09
CA LEU A 52 5.66 -12.16 2.43
C LEU A 52 4.17 -12.06 2.12
N HIS A 53 3.52 -13.18 1.82
CA HIS A 53 2.07 -13.26 1.64
C HIS A 53 1.53 -14.47 2.39
N VAL A 54 0.24 -14.45 2.75
CA VAL A 54 -0.41 -15.56 3.46
C VAL A 54 -0.76 -16.74 2.55
N ASN A 55 -0.99 -16.49 1.26
CA ASN A 55 -1.29 -17.52 0.27
C ASN A 55 -1.02 -17.00 -1.16
N LEU A 56 -1.11 -17.91 -2.12
CA LEU A 56 -0.85 -17.63 -3.54
C LEU A 56 -1.83 -16.61 -4.12
N GLN A 57 -3.11 -16.66 -3.75
CA GLN A 57 -4.11 -15.72 -4.27
C GLN A 57 -3.78 -14.28 -3.85
N HIS A 58 -3.40 -14.07 -2.58
CA HIS A 58 -2.97 -12.77 -2.08
C HIS A 58 -1.72 -12.27 -2.81
N LEU A 59 -0.74 -13.14 -3.06
CA LEU A 59 0.45 -12.80 -3.84
C LEU A 59 0.09 -12.40 -5.28
N ILE A 60 -0.72 -13.20 -5.97
CA ILE A 60 -1.14 -12.94 -7.36
C ILE A 60 -1.83 -11.59 -7.46
N PHE A 61 -2.79 -11.28 -6.59
CA PHE A 61 -3.49 -10.00 -6.65
C PHE A 61 -2.57 -8.80 -6.44
N ASN A 62 -1.59 -8.90 -5.53
CA ASN A 62 -0.61 -7.83 -5.32
C ASN A 62 0.30 -7.64 -6.53
N MET A 63 0.86 -8.73 -7.06
CA MET A 63 1.80 -8.65 -8.18
C MET A 63 1.10 -8.23 -9.48
N PHE A 64 -0.13 -8.71 -9.69
CA PHE A 64 -0.97 -8.28 -10.80
C PHE A 64 -1.28 -6.78 -10.71
N SER A 65 -1.72 -6.31 -9.54
CA SER A 65 -1.96 -4.87 -9.33
C SER A 65 -0.68 -4.05 -9.57
N LEU A 66 0.45 -4.46 -9.00
CA LEU A 66 1.74 -3.79 -9.22
C LEU A 66 2.09 -3.73 -10.71
N TYR A 67 1.91 -4.84 -11.43
CA TYR A 67 2.20 -4.93 -12.87
C TYR A 67 1.40 -3.93 -13.71
N PHE A 68 0.12 -3.72 -13.40
CA PHE A 68 -0.72 -2.77 -14.15
C PHE A 68 -0.45 -1.31 -13.82
N PHE A 69 -0.14 -0.99 -12.56
CA PHE A 69 0.01 0.40 -12.12
C PHE A 69 1.45 0.92 -12.20
N ALA A 70 2.46 0.05 -12.14
CA ALA A 70 3.87 0.46 -12.23
C ALA A 70 4.20 1.25 -13.51
N PRO A 71 3.71 0.90 -14.72
CA PRO A 71 4.03 1.65 -15.94
C PRO A 71 3.65 3.13 -15.89
N VAL A 72 2.57 3.50 -15.18
CA VAL A 72 2.18 4.91 -15.03
C VAL A 72 3.23 5.67 -14.23
N VAL A 73 3.62 5.11 -13.07
CA VAL A 73 4.59 5.75 -12.17
C VAL A 73 5.98 5.77 -12.78
N VAL A 74 6.43 4.66 -13.37
CA VAL A 74 7.72 4.56 -14.06
C VAL A 74 7.77 5.50 -15.27
N GLY A 75 6.72 5.54 -16.09
CA GLY A 75 6.67 6.38 -17.29
C GLY A 75 6.72 7.87 -16.99
N MET A 76 6.18 8.30 -15.84
CA MET A 76 6.10 9.71 -15.48
C MET A 76 7.20 10.17 -14.53
N LEU A 77 7.70 9.30 -13.64
CA LEU A 77 8.67 9.65 -12.60
C LEU A 77 10.01 8.91 -12.72
N GLY A 78 10.09 7.88 -13.56
CA GLY A 78 11.28 7.04 -13.71
C GLY A 78 11.47 6.00 -12.61
N ASP A 79 12.44 5.11 -12.83
CA ASP A 79 12.69 3.91 -12.04
C ASP A 79 13.01 4.18 -10.57
N ILE A 80 13.91 5.15 -10.32
CA ILE A 80 14.37 5.47 -8.96
C ILE A 80 13.20 5.95 -8.10
N ASN A 81 12.38 6.85 -8.64
CA ASN A 81 11.22 7.40 -7.94
C ASN A 81 10.14 6.33 -7.73
N PHE A 82 9.93 5.44 -8.69
CA PHE A 82 9.07 4.28 -8.52
C PHE A 82 9.50 3.41 -7.32
N VAL A 83 10.81 3.10 -7.20
CA VAL A 83 11.33 2.34 -6.04
C VAL A 83 11.15 3.10 -4.73
N ILE A 84 11.44 4.40 -4.71
CA ILE A 84 11.25 5.25 -3.52
C ILE A 84 9.78 5.22 -3.08
N ILE A 85 8.85 5.38 -4.01
CA ILE A 85 7.41 5.36 -3.71
C ILE A 85 7.01 3.97 -3.21
N TYR A 86 7.44 2.89 -3.86
CA TYR A 86 7.13 1.52 -3.45
C TYR A 86 7.61 1.22 -2.02
N LEU A 87 8.91 1.39 -1.74
CA LEU A 87 9.49 1.09 -0.44
C LEU A 87 9.05 2.08 0.64
N GLY A 88 8.91 3.35 0.30
CA GLY A 88 8.41 4.37 1.23
C GLY A 88 6.96 4.12 1.64
N SER A 89 6.11 3.70 0.70
CA SER A 89 4.71 3.34 0.99
C SER A 89 4.60 2.05 1.79
N LEU A 90 5.46 1.06 1.51
CA LEU A 90 5.59 -0.15 2.35
C LEU A 90 5.86 0.23 3.80
N LEU A 91 6.90 1.04 4.03
CA LEU A 91 7.30 1.45 5.37
C LEU A 91 6.24 2.30 6.05
N LEU A 92 5.64 3.26 5.36
CA LEU A 92 4.59 4.12 5.92
C LEU A 92 3.32 3.34 6.23
N GLY A 93 2.95 2.35 5.41
CA GLY A 93 1.90 1.38 5.73
C GLY A 93 2.18 0.68 7.06
N ASN A 94 3.35 0.06 7.19
CA ASN A 94 3.73 -0.67 8.40
C ASN A 94 3.91 0.24 9.62
N VAL A 95 4.34 1.50 9.43
CA VAL A 95 4.39 2.51 10.51
C VAL A 95 2.99 2.86 10.99
N LEU A 96 2.02 3.03 10.07
CA LEU A 96 0.64 3.28 10.46
C LEU A 96 0.05 2.07 11.18
N SER A 97 0.31 0.85 10.70
CA SER A 97 -0.09 -0.37 11.41
C SER A 97 0.48 -0.47 12.80
N TYR A 98 1.77 -0.19 12.95
CA TYR A 98 2.40 -0.13 14.27
C TYR A 98 1.71 0.92 15.16
N TYR A 99 1.41 2.11 14.63
CA TYR A 99 0.75 3.17 15.40
C TYR A 99 -0.63 2.75 15.94
N PHE A 100 -1.42 2.04 15.14
CA PHE A 100 -2.75 1.57 15.54
C PHE A 100 -2.72 0.33 16.45
N HIS A 101 -1.78 -0.57 16.24
CA HIS A 101 -1.77 -1.89 16.88
C HIS A 101 -0.63 -2.09 17.90
N LYS A 102 0.15 -1.05 18.24
CA LYS A 102 1.27 -1.15 19.22
C LYS A 102 0.89 -1.74 20.59
N ASN A 103 -0.39 -1.68 20.97
CA ASN A 103 -0.90 -2.24 22.23
C ASN A 103 -1.48 -3.66 22.07
N GLU A 104 -1.46 -4.22 20.86
CA GLU A 104 -1.97 -5.53 20.50
C GLU A 104 -0.79 -6.48 20.22
N TYR A 105 -0.22 -7.05 21.28
CA TYR A 105 1.06 -7.78 21.21
C TYR A 105 1.09 -8.92 20.16
N HIS A 106 -0.05 -9.58 19.97
CA HIS A 106 -0.23 -10.70 19.04
C HIS A 106 -0.62 -10.28 17.62
N TYR A 107 -0.77 -8.98 17.35
CA TYR A 107 -1.08 -8.50 16.01
C TYR A 107 0.07 -8.83 15.05
N THR A 108 -0.29 -9.40 13.90
CA THR A 108 0.62 -9.73 12.82
C THR A 108 0.03 -9.40 11.47
N ALA A 109 0.87 -9.04 10.51
CA ALA A 109 0.48 -8.75 9.14
C ALA A 109 1.58 -9.19 8.15
N VAL A 110 1.21 -9.40 6.89
CA VAL A 110 2.12 -9.65 5.77
C VAL A 110 1.48 -9.14 4.48
N GLY A 111 2.28 -8.75 3.52
CA GLY A 111 1.83 -8.43 2.16
C GLY A 111 2.44 -7.16 1.61
N ALA A 112 2.62 -7.16 0.29
CA ALA A 112 3.08 -5.97 -0.45
C ALA A 112 2.01 -4.89 -0.59
N SER A 113 0.80 -5.13 -0.08
CA SER A 113 -0.39 -4.36 -0.40
C SER A 113 -0.32 -2.90 0.04
N GLY A 114 0.37 -2.57 1.13
CA GLY A 114 0.67 -1.16 1.47
C GLY A 114 1.53 -0.48 0.39
N ALA A 115 2.57 -1.16 -0.09
CA ALA A 115 3.43 -0.67 -1.17
C ALA A 115 2.65 -0.50 -2.49
N VAL A 116 1.83 -1.52 -2.83
CA VAL A 116 0.98 -1.53 -4.03
C VAL A 116 -0.07 -0.41 -3.96
N MET A 117 -0.70 -0.19 -2.80
CA MET A 117 -1.61 0.95 -2.61
C MET A 117 -0.87 2.28 -2.79
N GLY A 118 0.36 2.40 -2.33
CA GLY A 118 1.20 3.57 -2.62
C GLY A 118 1.38 3.83 -4.12
N ILE A 119 1.70 2.79 -4.89
CA ILE A 119 1.83 2.86 -6.35
C ILE A 119 0.49 3.21 -7.02
N ILE A 120 -0.62 2.63 -6.56
CA ILE A 120 -1.96 2.96 -7.07
C ILE A 120 -2.27 4.45 -6.83
N TYR A 121 -2.05 4.97 -5.62
CA TYR A 121 -2.35 6.37 -5.30
C TYR A 121 -1.41 7.34 -6.01
N SER A 122 -0.15 6.96 -6.22
CA SER A 122 0.77 7.70 -7.09
C SER A 122 0.23 7.77 -8.51
N ALA A 123 -0.19 6.63 -9.08
CA ALA A 123 -0.79 6.60 -10.41
C ALA A 123 -2.07 7.44 -10.51
N ILE A 124 -2.96 7.42 -9.50
CA ILE A 124 -4.17 8.26 -9.44
C ILE A 124 -3.82 9.75 -9.48
N LEU A 125 -2.80 10.17 -8.75
CA LEU A 125 -2.35 11.57 -8.74
C LEU A 125 -1.73 11.99 -10.07
N LEU A 126 -0.90 11.11 -10.65
CA LEU A 126 -0.17 11.36 -11.89
C LEU A 126 -1.08 11.32 -13.13
N GLN A 127 -2.07 10.43 -13.13
CA GLN A 127 -3.05 10.28 -14.21
C GLN A 127 -4.49 10.27 -13.68
N PRO A 128 -5.02 11.42 -13.22
CA PRO A 128 -6.36 11.53 -12.62
C PRO A 128 -7.52 11.06 -13.49
N GLY A 129 -7.37 11.17 -14.82
CA GLY A 129 -8.35 10.78 -15.81
C GLY A 129 -8.35 9.29 -16.18
N MET A 130 -7.46 8.47 -15.58
CA MET A 130 -7.48 7.03 -15.86
C MET A 130 -8.71 6.36 -15.25
N SER A 131 -9.14 5.28 -15.90
CA SER A 131 -10.17 4.39 -15.38
C SER A 131 -9.55 3.10 -14.89
N LEU A 132 -10.04 2.60 -13.76
CA LEU A 132 -9.60 1.37 -13.14
C LEU A 132 -10.60 0.27 -13.42
N TYR A 133 -10.09 -0.88 -13.85
CA TYR A 133 -10.86 -2.10 -13.93
C TYR A 133 -10.57 -2.94 -12.70
N LEU A 134 -11.59 -3.15 -11.86
CA LEU A 134 -11.50 -4.13 -10.80
C LEU A 134 -11.83 -5.50 -11.38
N PHE A 135 -11.08 -6.52 -10.98
CA PHE A 135 -11.14 -7.87 -11.59
C PHE A 135 -12.57 -8.46 -11.69
N PHE A 136 -13.46 -8.08 -10.76
CA PHE A 136 -14.85 -8.57 -10.68
C PHE A 136 -15.90 -7.54 -11.11
N ILE A 137 -15.50 -6.31 -11.42
CA ILE A 137 -16.42 -5.25 -11.85
C ILE A 137 -16.11 -4.94 -13.31
N PRO A 138 -16.94 -5.37 -14.27
CA PRO A 138 -16.70 -5.15 -15.70
C PRO A 138 -16.97 -3.69 -16.13
N ILE A 139 -17.05 -2.77 -15.17
CA ILE A 139 -17.34 -1.36 -15.39
C ILE A 139 -16.08 -0.57 -15.00
N PRO A 140 -15.54 0.27 -15.90
CA PRO A 140 -14.43 1.14 -15.57
C PRO A 140 -14.85 2.12 -14.47
N ILE A 141 -14.11 2.13 -13.37
CA ILE A 141 -14.31 3.07 -12.26
C ILE A 141 -13.31 4.21 -12.41
N PRO A 142 -13.73 5.49 -12.42
CA PRO A 142 -12.80 6.59 -12.45
C PRO A 142 -11.82 6.50 -11.27
N ALA A 143 -10.53 6.68 -11.53
CA ALA A 143 -9.44 6.51 -10.57
C ALA A 143 -9.67 7.25 -9.24
N TYR A 144 -10.22 8.46 -9.31
CA TYR A 144 -10.51 9.27 -8.12
C TYR A 144 -11.67 8.72 -7.27
N VAL A 145 -12.67 8.10 -7.91
CA VAL A 145 -13.78 7.45 -7.21
C VAL A 145 -13.24 6.26 -6.43
N PHE A 146 -12.39 5.44 -7.07
CA PHE A 146 -11.70 4.36 -6.39
C PHE A 146 -10.83 4.88 -5.24
N GLY A 147 -10.00 5.91 -5.47
CA GLY A 147 -9.12 6.48 -4.45
C GLY A 147 -9.88 6.98 -3.22
N VAL A 148 -10.90 7.81 -3.40
CA VAL A 148 -11.70 8.29 -2.25
C VAL A 148 -12.49 7.15 -1.61
N GLY A 149 -13.17 6.33 -2.41
CA GLY A 149 -14.01 5.23 -1.92
C GLY A 149 -13.22 4.18 -1.14
N TYR A 150 -12.03 3.84 -1.61
CA TYR A 150 -11.16 2.87 -0.94
C TYR A 150 -10.67 3.38 0.41
N LEU A 151 -10.22 4.65 0.52
CA LEU A 151 -9.84 5.21 1.83
C LEU A 151 -11.01 5.23 2.81
N LEU A 152 -12.22 5.61 2.35
CA LEU A 152 -13.42 5.58 3.19
C LEU A 152 -13.77 4.16 3.65
N TYR A 153 -13.67 3.19 2.74
CA TYR A 153 -13.84 1.77 3.06
C TYR A 153 -12.81 1.29 4.09
N SER A 154 -11.54 1.67 3.95
CA SER A 154 -10.51 1.32 4.93
C SER A 154 -10.74 1.97 6.30
N ILE A 155 -11.21 3.22 6.37
CA ILE A 155 -11.63 3.84 7.63
C ILE A 155 -12.74 3.02 8.29
N TYR A 156 -13.75 2.62 7.52
CA TYR A 156 -14.82 1.76 8.01
C TYR A 156 -14.28 0.40 8.50
N GLY A 157 -13.41 -0.24 7.73
CA GLY A 157 -12.79 -1.53 8.08
C GLY A 157 -11.97 -1.48 9.36
N MET A 158 -11.16 -0.43 9.55
CA MET A 158 -10.40 -0.20 10.79
C MET A 158 -11.31 -0.08 12.03
N LYS A 159 -12.51 0.47 11.86
CA LYS A 159 -13.51 0.60 12.92
C LYS A 159 -14.27 -0.71 13.16
N ALA A 160 -14.68 -1.38 12.10
CA ALA A 160 -15.52 -2.57 12.17
C ALA A 160 -14.74 -3.81 12.66
N ARG A 161 -13.46 -3.94 12.30
CA ARG A 161 -12.57 -5.04 12.69
C ARG A 161 -13.19 -6.42 12.48
N ASN A 162 -13.95 -6.59 11.40
CA ASN A 162 -14.73 -7.79 11.10
C ASN A 162 -14.21 -8.59 9.90
N ASP A 163 -13.02 -8.24 9.40
CA ASP A 163 -12.30 -8.94 8.35
C ASP A 163 -10.81 -9.10 8.71
N ASN A 164 -10.07 -9.83 7.88
CA ASN A 164 -8.61 -10.04 8.04
C ASN A 164 -7.80 -9.14 7.09
N ILE A 165 -8.31 -7.95 6.77
CA ILE A 165 -7.64 -7.00 5.88
C ILE A 165 -6.86 -5.99 6.71
N GLY A 166 -5.58 -5.78 6.37
CA GLY A 166 -4.73 -4.73 6.96
C GLY A 166 -5.11 -3.34 6.46
N HIS A 167 -6.32 -2.88 6.79
CA HIS A 167 -6.86 -1.58 6.33
C HIS A 167 -5.97 -0.41 6.71
N ASP A 168 -5.40 -0.44 7.90
CA ASP A 168 -4.38 0.45 8.42
C ASP A 168 -3.09 0.44 7.58
N ALA A 169 -2.58 -0.74 7.21
CA ALA A 169 -1.40 -0.86 6.35
C ALA A 169 -1.66 -0.29 4.95
N HIS A 170 -2.83 -0.60 4.38
CA HIS A 170 -3.25 -0.08 3.07
C HIS A 170 -3.42 1.44 3.09
N PHE A 171 -4.04 1.97 4.15
CA PHE A 171 -4.25 3.41 4.32
C PHE A 171 -2.91 4.13 4.47
N GLY A 172 -1.99 3.61 5.28
CA GLY A 172 -0.65 4.19 5.46
C GLY A 172 0.18 4.11 4.17
N GLY A 173 0.02 3.04 3.40
CA GLY A 173 0.60 2.91 2.07
C GLY A 173 0.07 3.95 1.08
N ALA A 174 -1.24 4.16 1.05
CA ALA A 174 -1.87 5.20 0.24
C ALA A 174 -1.40 6.62 0.63
N ILE A 175 -1.27 6.91 1.94
CA ILE A 175 -0.66 8.16 2.43
C ILE A 175 0.77 8.28 1.92
N GLY A 176 1.57 7.22 1.99
CA GLY A 176 2.95 7.21 1.51
C GLY A 176 3.05 7.52 0.02
N GLY A 177 2.24 6.84 -0.79
CA GLY A 177 2.14 7.11 -2.22
C GLY A 177 1.75 8.54 -2.52
N TYR A 178 0.72 9.03 -1.83
CA TYR A 178 0.24 10.41 -1.95
C TYR A 178 1.34 11.44 -1.62
N VAL A 179 1.95 11.35 -0.43
CA VAL A 179 2.95 12.33 0.03
C VAL A 179 4.21 12.28 -0.82
N LEU A 180 4.77 11.09 -1.07
CA LEU A 180 6.00 10.94 -1.84
C LEU A 180 5.81 11.40 -3.29
N THR A 181 4.66 11.10 -3.89
CA THR A 181 4.34 11.60 -5.24
C THR A 181 4.29 13.12 -5.27
N LEU A 182 3.66 13.79 -4.30
CA LEU A 182 3.61 15.25 -4.28
C LEU A 182 4.97 15.92 -4.08
N ILE A 183 5.87 15.27 -3.32
CA ILE A 183 7.25 15.73 -3.16
C ILE A 183 8.02 15.59 -4.48
N LEU A 184 7.94 14.43 -5.12
CA LEU A 184 8.68 14.10 -6.33
C LEU A 184 8.09 14.77 -7.59
N ALA A 185 6.80 15.07 -7.57
CA ALA A 185 6.01 15.61 -8.67
C ALA A 185 5.31 16.93 -8.30
N SER A 186 6.08 17.92 -7.85
CA SER A 186 5.55 19.21 -7.38
C SER A 186 4.75 20.00 -8.44
N TRP A 187 4.87 19.68 -9.73
CA TRP A 187 4.01 20.29 -10.76
C TRP A 187 2.52 19.95 -10.59
N LEU A 188 2.20 18.86 -9.89
CA LEU A 188 0.81 18.45 -9.63
C LEU A 188 0.01 19.49 -8.85
N PHE A 189 0.66 20.34 -8.05
CA PHE A 189 -0.02 21.45 -7.36
C PHE A 189 -0.61 22.48 -8.33
N LYS A 190 -0.09 22.56 -9.56
CA LYS A 190 -0.62 23.43 -10.62
C LYS A 190 -1.61 22.71 -11.54
N THR A 191 -1.42 21.41 -11.78
CA THR A 191 -2.21 20.67 -12.78
C THR A 191 -3.38 19.89 -12.20
N SER A 192 -3.30 19.48 -10.93
CA SER A 192 -4.17 18.44 -10.36
C SER A 192 -4.68 18.80 -8.96
N ILE A 193 -4.81 20.09 -8.62
CA ILE A 193 -5.17 20.57 -7.27
C ILE A 193 -6.48 19.96 -6.75
N LEU A 194 -7.48 19.78 -7.62
CA LEU A 194 -8.74 19.14 -7.26
C LEU A 194 -8.51 17.70 -6.76
N MET A 195 -7.65 16.93 -7.45
CA MET A 195 -7.32 15.57 -7.07
C MET A 195 -6.60 15.51 -5.72
N ILE A 196 -5.66 16.44 -5.52
CA ILE A 196 -4.89 16.56 -4.28
C ILE A 196 -5.85 16.78 -3.10
N VAL A 197 -6.78 17.72 -3.24
CA VAL A 197 -7.77 18.04 -2.20
C VAL A 197 -8.71 16.86 -1.97
N LEU A 198 -9.26 16.26 -3.03
CA LEU A 198 -10.20 15.15 -2.92
C LEU A 198 -9.60 13.95 -2.18
N LEU A 199 -8.35 13.57 -2.48
CA LEU A 199 -7.68 12.46 -1.80
C LEU A 199 -7.23 12.84 -0.38
N ALA A 200 -6.99 14.12 -0.09
CA ALA A 200 -6.67 14.57 1.27
C ALA A 200 -7.85 14.48 2.25
N VAL A 201 -9.09 14.65 1.78
CA VAL A 201 -10.30 14.64 2.62
C VAL A 201 -10.40 13.39 3.50
N PRO A 202 -10.39 12.15 2.96
CA PRO A 202 -10.46 10.95 3.79
C PRO A 202 -9.20 10.76 4.67
N ILE A 203 -8.02 11.19 4.22
CA ILE A 203 -6.79 11.16 5.03
C ILE A 203 -6.98 12.02 6.30
N ILE A 204 -7.42 13.26 6.14
CA ILE A 204 -7.71 14.17 7.25
C ILE A 204 -8.82 13.60 8.15
N LEU A 205 -9.87 13.03 7.55
CA LEU A 205 -10.97 12.41 8.28
C LEU A 205 -10.48 11.29 9.21
N LEU A 206 -9.59 10.40 8.76
CA LEU A 206 -9.04 9.34 9.61
C LEU A 206 -8.40 9.91 10.88
N PHE A 207 -7.56 10.95 10.74
CA PHE A 207 -6.87 11.56 11.88
C PHE A 207 -7.83 12.32 12.81
N ILE A 208 -8.88 12.96 12.27
CA ILE A 208 -9.95 13.55 13.08
C ILE A 208 -10.67 12.47 13.88
N LEU A 209 -11.10 11.39 13.24
CA LEU A 209 -11.79 10.28 13.90
C LEU A 209 -10.92 9.64 14.98
N LYS A 210 -9.62 9.47 14.71
CA LYS A 210 -8.68 8.95 15.70
C LYS A 210 -8.55 9.88 16.90
N ARG A 211 -8.42 11.19 16.68
CA ARG A 211 -8.33 12.19 17.76
C ARG A 211 -9.60 12.25 18.62
N LEU A 212 -10.76 11.98 18.02
CA LEU A 212 -12.05 11.90 18.71
C LEU A 212 -12.30 10.54 19.38
N GLY A 213 -11.37 9.58 19.32
CA GLY A 213 -11.54 8.24 19.88
C GLY A 213 -12.62 7.41 19.18
N LYS A 214 -12.99 7.75 17.94
CA LYS A 214 -14.02 7.04 17.15
C LYS A 214 -13.46 5.85 16.36
N ILE A 215 -12.12 5.70 16.36
CA ILE A 215 -11.28 4.68 15.71
C ILE A 215 -10.01 4.47 16.56
#